data_AF-I0JVC6-F1
#
_entry.id   AF-I0JVC6-F1
#
_cell.length_a   1.000
_cell.length_b   1.000
_cell.length_c   1.000
_cell.angle_alpha   90.00
_cell.angle_beta   90.00
_cell.angle_gamma   90.00
#
_symmetry.space_group_name_H-M   'P 1'
#
loop_
_entity.id
_entity.type
_entity.pdbx_description
1 polymer ?
#
loop_
_entity_poly.entity_id
_entity_poly.type
_entity_poly.pdbx_seq_one_letter_code
_entity_poly.pdbx_strand_id
1 'polypeptide(L)'
;MNRFVIQEHYARRHHYDLRLEKDGVLKSWAIPKSLPLPGEKRLAIQVEDHPLDYIGFEGIIPQGEYGAGTVTIWDQGEYEPVEWGKDKILFVLHGKRLRGKYALIHLKKTTSSHWLFMKIE
;
A
#
# COMPACT_ATOMS: atom_id res chain seq x y z
N MET A 1 0.61 -16.35 8.47
CA MET A 1 0.91 -15.56 7.25
C MET A 1 0.50 -14.12 7.52
N ASN A 2 1.23 -13.14 6.98
CA ASN A 2 0.91 -11.73 7.17
C ASN A 2 -0.17 -11.31 6.17
N ARG A 3 -1.00 -10.34 6.53
CA ARG A 3 -2.10 -9.87 5.67
C ARG A 3 -1.74 -8.57 4.96
N PHE A 4 -2.31 -8.37 3.79
CA PHE A 4 -2.29 -7.09 3.11
C PHE A 4 -3.70 -6.65 2.72
N VAL A 5 -3.85 -5.34 2.56
CA VAL A 5 -5.03 -4.75 1.93
C VAL A 5 -4.59 -3.66 0.98
N ILE A 6 -5.35 -3.49 -0.09
CA ILE A 6 -5.31 -2.32 -0.95
C ILE A 6 -6.67 -1.68 -0.91
N GLN A 7 -6.72 -0.48 -0.35
CA GLN A 7 -7.92 0.32 -0.29
C GLN A 7 -7.95 1.29 -1.47
N GLU A 8 -9.09 1.42 -2.14
CA GLU A 8 -9.35 2.49 -3.09
C GLU A 8 -10.00 3.65 -2.35
N HIS A 9 -9.38 4.83 -2.45
CA HIS A 9 -9.69 5.97 -1.62
C HIS A 9 -10.05 7.18 -2.47
N TYR A 10 -11.33 7.52 -2.46
CA TYR A 10 -11.89 8.73 -3.06
C TYR A 10 -11.88 9.90 -2.06
N ALA A 11 -10.67 10.38 -1.77
CA ALA A 11 -10.45 11.61 -1.02
C ALA A 11 -10.53 12.84 -1.95
N ARG A 12 -9.91 13.96 -1.55
CA ARG A 12 -9.72 15.13 -2.45
C ARG A 12 -9.11 14.76 -3.80
N ARG A 13 -8.26 13.73 -3.82
CA ARG A 13 -7.74 13.08 -5.02
C ARG A 13 -7.93 11.59 -4.86
N HIS A 14 -8.40 10.95 -5.92
CA HIS A 14 -8.43 9.50 -6.00
C HIS A 14 -7.02 8.92 -5.91
N HIS A 15 -6.84 7.88 -5.10
CA HIS A 15 -5.60 7.13 -4.95
C HIS A 15 -5.88 5.74 -4.38
N TYR A 16 -4.84 4.91 -4.30
CA TYR A 16 -4.89 3.62 -3.63
C TYR A 16 -3.99 3.63 -2.40
N ASP A 17 -4.39 2.97 -1.32
CA ASP A 17 -3.55 2.77 -0.14
C ASP A 17 -3.14 1.31 -0.05
N LEU A 18 -1.85 1.03 -0.24
CA LEU A 18 -1.25 -0.28 0.03
C LEU A 18 -0.88 -0.38 1.50
N ARG A 19 -1.33 -1.44 2.16
CA ARG A 19 -1.01 -1.69 3.57
C ARG A 19 -0.52 -3.12 3.77
N LEU A 20 0.60 -3.26 4.47
CA LEU A 20 1.23 -4.54 4.80
C LEU A 20 1.28 -4.71 6.32
N GLU A 21 0.66 -5.78 6.84
CA GLU A 21 0.72 -6.14 8.25
C GLU A 21 2.13 -6.55 8.68
N LYS A 22 2.78 -5.74 9.53
CA LYS A 22 4.12 -6.02 10.04
C LYS A 22 4.32 -5.38 11.41
N ASP A 23 4.90 -6.13 12.34
CA ASP A 23 5.27 -5.65 13.68
C ASP A 23 4.09 -5.03 14.46
N GLY A 24 2.91 -5.64 14.37
CA GLY A 24 1.73 -5.21 15.11
C GLY A 24 1.00 -3.99 14.51
N VAL A 25 1.39 -3.53 13.33
CA VAL A 25 0.78 -2.38 12.64
C VAL A 25 0.65 -2.63 11.13
N LEU A 26 -0.08 -1.75 10.44
CA LEU A 26 -0.17 -1.70 9.00
C LEU A 26 0.80 -0.66 8.44
N LYS A 27 1.93 -1.14 7.90
CA LYS A 27 2.88 -0.30 7.16
C LYS A 27 2.22 0.15 5.86
N SER A 28 2.11 1.46 5.66
CA SER A 28 1.16 2.03 4.70
C SER A 28 1.82 2.96 3.69
N TRP A 29 1.35 2.87 2.43
CA TRP A 29 1.76 3.74 1.33
C TRP A 29 0.56 4.17 0.48
N ALA A 30 0.43 5.47 0.26
CA ALA A 30 -0.50 6.04 -0.72
C ALA A 30 0.12 5.99 -2.13
N ILE A 31 -0.65 5.53 -3.11
CA ILE A 31 -0.28 5.33 -4.51
C ILE A 31 -1.19 6.24 -5.35
N PRO A 32 -0.74 7.44 -5.76
CA PRO A 32 -1.60 8.46 -6.36
C PRO A 32 -2.13 8.15 -7.77
N LYS A 33 -1.61 7.10 -8.41
CA LYS A 33 -2.00 6.66 -9.75
C LYS A 33 -2.52 5.23 -9.66
N SER A 34 -2.63 4.54 -10.79
CA SER A 34 -2.94 3.11 -10.79
C SER A 34 -1.85 2.26 -10.12
N LEU A 35 -2.24 1.05 -9.72
CA LEU A 35 -1.34 -0.01 -9.29
C LEU A 35 -0.46 -0.49 -10.47
N PRO A 36 0.79 -0.95 -10.23
CA PRO A 36 1.72 -1.27 -11.29
C PRO A 36 1.35 -2.56 -12.03
N LEU A 37 1.30 -2.48 -13.36
CA LEU A 37 1.38 -3.64 -14.25
C LEU A 37 2.85 -4.10 -14.41
N PRO A 38 3.12 -5.31 -14.95
CA PRO A 38 4.49 -5.72 -15.28
C PRO A 38 5.22 -4.67 -16.12
N GLY A 39 6.44 -4.30 -15.70
CA GLY A 39 7.26 -3.28 -16.36
C GLY A 39 6.97 -1.83 -15.95
N GLU A 40 5.87 -1.57 -15.23
CA GLU A 40 5.55 -0.22 -14.77
C GLU A 40 6.16 0.11 -13.40
N LYS A 41 6.45 1.39 -13.19
CA LYS A 41 6.90 1.95 -11.91
C LYS A 41 5.89 2.98 -11.43
N ARG A 42 5.40 2.83 -10.20
CA ARG A 42 4.43 3.74 -9.58
C ARG A 42 5.04 4.40 -8.37
N LEU A 43 4.77 5.69 -8.19
CA LEU A 43 5.12 6.37 -6.96
C LEU A 43 4.26 5.81 -5.82
N ALA A 44 4.90 5.45 -4.73
CA ALA A 44 4.28 5.08 -3.46
C ALA A 44 4.81 6.00 -2.38
N ILE A 45 3.92 6.70 -1.67
CA ILE A 45 4.25 7.69 -0.66
C ILE A 45 3.97 7.05 0.69
N GLN A 46 5.00 6.83 1.49
CA GLN A 46 4.86 6.29 2.83
C GLN A 46 4.07 7.26 3.71
N VAL A 47 3.05 6.73 4.39
CA VAL A 47 2.19 7.46 5.33
C VAL A 47 2.32 6.84 6.72
N GLU A 48 1.61 7.39 7.70
CA GLU A 48 1.62 6.88 9.06
C GLU A 48 1.18 5.41 9.12
N ASP A 49 1.71 4.70 10.11
CA ASP A 49 1.27 3.35 10.42
C ASP A 49 -0.20 3.37 10.83
N HIS A 50 -0.97 2.37 10.38
CA HIS A 50 -2.37 2.23 10.75
C HIS A 50 -2.56 1.06 11.72
N PRO A 51 -3.59 1.08 12.59
CA PRO A 51 -3.89 -0.03 13.48
C PRO A 51 -4.38 -1.25 12.70
N LEU A 52 -4.18 -2.46 13.25
CA LEU A 52 -4.47 -3.72 12.55
C LEU A 52 -5.96 -3.94 12.24
N ASP A 53 -6.85 -3.38 13.05
CA ASP A 53 -8.30 -3.43 12.85
C ASP A 53 -8.74 -2.67 11.60
N TYR A 54 -7.96 -1.66 11.18
CA TYR A 54 -8.23 -0.86 9.99
C TYR A 54 -8.11 -1.65 8.67
N ILE A 55 -7.52 -2.85 8.71
CA ILE A 55 -7.30 -3.67 7.51
C ILE A 55 -8.60 -4.07 6.81
N GLY A 56 -9.70 -4.15 7.55
CA GLY A 56 -11.03 -4.49 7.04
C GLY A 56 -11.95 -3.29 6.85
N PHE A 57 -11.44 -2.06 7.00
CA PHE A 57 -12.28 -0.87 6.95
C PHE A 57 -12.74 -0.55 5.52
N GLU A 58 -14.06 -0.37 5.39
CA GLU A 58 -14.75 0.23 4.24
C GLU A 58 -15.79 1.21 4.78
N GLY A 59 -15.92 2.37 4.14
CA GLY A 59 -16.87 3.38 4.60
C GLY A 59 -16.51 4.80 4.16
N ILE A 60 -17.14 5.77 4.81
CA ILE A 60 -16.91 7.19 4.55
C ILE A 60 -16.22 7.79 5.77
N ILE A 61 -15.05 8.37 5.55
CA ILE A 61 -14.33 9.17 6.54
C ILE A 61 -14.92 10.59 6.47
N PRO A 62 -15.46 11.13 7.59
CA PRO A 62 -16.11 12.43 7.60
C PRO A 62 -15.24 13.56 7.06
N GLN A 63 -15.87 14.58 6.46
CA GLN A 63 -15.16 15.78 6.05
C GLN A 63 -14.55 16.50 7.26
N GLY A 64 -13.31 16.98 7.11
CA GLY A 64 -12.56 17.64 8.18
C GLY A 64 -11.60 16.69 8.91
N GLU A 65 -11.84 15.38 8.84
CA GLU A 65 -10.95 14.37 9.40
C GLU A 65 -9.76 14.09 8.47
N TYR A 66 -8.67 13.59 9.07
CA TYR A 66 -7.52 13.11 8.30
C TYR A 66 -7.94 11.90 7.44
N GLY A 67 -7.69 11.98 6.14
CA GLY A 67 -8.16 10.96 5.19
C GLY A 67 -9.64 11.08 4.81
N ALA A 68 -10.30 12.23 4.98
CA ALA A 68 -11.68 12.43 4.54
C ALA A 68 -11.93 11.97 3.09
N GLY A 69 -12.93 11.11 2.92
CA GLY A 69 -13.22 10.46 1.63
C GLY A 69 -13.92 9.12 1.79
N THR A 70 -14.31 8.53 0.67
CA THR A 70 -14.86 7.17 0.63
C THR A 70 -13.72 6.17 0.47
N VAL A 71 -13.69 5.15 1.32
CA VAL A 71 -12.72 4.06 1.32
C VAL A 71 -13.44 2.75 1.01
N THR A 72 -12.91 1.99 0.06
CA THR A 72 -13.39 0.63 -0.29
C THR A 72 -12.22 -0.33 -0.39
N ILE A 73 -12.44 -1.62 -0.17
CA ILE A 73 -11.40 -2.64 -0.34
C ILE A 73 -11.33 -3.01 -1.82
N TRP A 74 -10.23 -2.63 -2.47
CA TRP A 74 -9.98 -2.95 -3.87
C TRP A 74 -9.42 -4.37 -4.03
N ASP A 75 -8.49 -4.77 -3.16
CA ASP A 75 -7.98 -6.15 -3.05
C ASP A 75 -7.47 -6.43 -1.64
N GLN A 76 -7.43 -7.69 -1.27
CA GLN A 76 -6.92 -8.13 0.03
C GLN A 76 -6.49 -9.60 -0.03
N GLY A 77 -5.63 -9.98 0.89
CA GLY A 77 -5.20 -11.37 1.02
C GLY A 77 -4.01 -11.52 1.95
N GLU A 78 -3.28 -12.59 1.73
CA GLU A 78 -2.03 -12.85 2.43
C GLU A 78 -0.84 -12.32 1.60
N TYR A 79 0.24 -12.02 2.30
CA TYR A 79 1.51 -11.73 1.66
C TYR A 79 2.67 -12.39 2.39
N GLU A 80 3.72 -12.66 1.63
CA GLU A 80 4.96 -13.25 2.13
C GLU A 80 6.10 -12.22 1.99
N PRO A 81 6.70 -11.75 3.09
CA PRO A 81 7.89 -10.90 3.00
C PRO A 81 9.09 -11.75 2.53
N VAL A 82 9.79 -11.28 1.50
CA VAL A 82 11.03 -11.88 0.99
C VAL A 82 12.25 -11.11 1.51
N GLU A 83 12.17 -9.78 1.52
CA GLU A 83 13.22 -8.90 2.03
C GLU A 83 12.55 -7.68 2.68
N TRP A 84 12.99 -7.28 3.87
CA TRP A 84 12.50 -6.07 4.54
C TRP A 84 13.68 -5.20 4.97
N GLY A 85 14.25 -4.49 4.02
CA GLY A 85 15.35 -3.56 4.23
C GLY A 85 14.88 -2.12 4.36
N LYS A 86 15.78 -1.25 4.83
CA LYS A 86 15.52 0.20 4.94
C LYS A 86 15.20 0.85 3.59
N ASP A 87 15.78 0.33 2.51
CA ASP A 87 15.75 0.95 1.19
C ASP A 87 14.97 0.13 0.17
N LYS A 88 14.64 -1.10 0.52
CA LYS A 88 14.05 -2.09 -0.37
C LYS A 88 13.20 -3.04 0.44
N ILE A 89 11.96 -3.20 0.02
CA ILE A 89 11.03 -4.20 0.55
C ILE A 89 10.60 -5.05 -0.64
N LEU A 90 10.78 -6.36 -0.53
CA LEU A 90 10.40 -7.35 -1.54
C LEU A 90 9.39 -8.30 -0.90
N PHE A 91 8.29 -8.55 -1.57
CA PHE A 91 7.21 -9.38 -1.04
C PHE A 91 6.41 -10.04 -2.16
N VAL A 92 5.74 -11.15 -1.83
CA VAL A 92 4.80 -11.84 -2.71
C VAL A 92 3.39 -11.57 -2.23
N LEU A 93 2.51 -11.11 -3.12
CA LEU A 93 1.09 -10.91 -2.84
C LEU A 93 0.28 -12.13 -3.28
N HIS A 94 -0.65 -12.56 -2.43
CA HIS A 94 -1.62 -13.64 -2.69
C HIS A 94 -3.05 -13.07 -2.66
N GLY A 95 -3.30 -12.03 -3.45
CA GLY A 95 -4.60 -11.38 -3.58
C GLY A 95 -5.55 -12.06 -4.56
N LYS A 96 -6.73 -11.48 -4.72
CA LYS A 96 -7.64 -11.85 -5.82
C LYS A 96 -7.25 -11.15 -7.11
N ARG A 97 -6.73 -9.91 -7.04
CA ARG A 97 -6.39 -9.08 -8.21
C ARG A 97 -4.87 -8.97 -8.40
N LEU A 98 -4.13 -8.58 -7.38
CA LEU A 98 -2.68 -8.51 -7.41
C LEU A 98 -2.09 -9.81 -6.85
N ARG A 99 -1.26 -10.45 -7.68
CA ARG A 99 -0.60 -11.72 -7.40
C ARG A 99 0.84 -11.69 -7.86
N GLY A 100 1.72 -12.41 -7.17
CA GLY A 100 3.13 -12.54 -7.52
C GLY A 100 4.00 -11.54 -6.78
N LYS A 101 5.21 -11.31 -7.30
CA LYS A 101 6.29 -10.65 -6.57
C LYS A 101 6.35 -9.17 -6.88
N TYR A 102 6.43 -8.35 -5.84
CA TYR A 102 6.47 -6.90 -5.92
C TYR A 102 7.60 -6.32 -5.09
N ALA A 103 8.07 -5.14 -5.46
CA ALA A 103 9.07 -4.39 -4.72
C ALA A 103 8.61 -2.97 -4.42
N LEU A 104 8.99 -2.48 -3.24
CA LEU A 104 9.05 -1.08 -2.86
C LEU A 104 10.52 -0.66 -2.76
N ILE A 105 10.94 0.34 -3.53
CA ILE A 105 12.33 0.87 -3.54
C ILE A 105 12.35 2.32 -3.09
N HIS A 106 13.10 2.64 -2.04
CA HIS A 106 13.13 3.98 -1.47
C HIS A 106 13.86 5.00 -2.36
N LEU A 107 13.23 6.13 -2.62
CA LEU A 107 13.78 7.23 -3.42
C LEU A 107 14.51 8.26 -2.55
N LYS A 108 15.61 7.83 -1.91
CA LYS A 108 16.40 8.64 -0.97
C LYS A 108 16.77 10.06 -1.43
N LYS A 109 16.95 10.26 -2.74
CA LYS A 109 17.39 11.54 -3.31
C LYS A 109 16.27 12.57 -3.45
N THR A 110 15.01 12.15 -3.37
CA THR A 110 13.87 13.07 -3.53
C THR A 110 13.30 13.48 -2.19
N THR A 111 12.93 12.50 -1.34
CA THR A 111 12.38 12.74 0.01
C THR A 111 12.54 11.49 0.87
N SER A 112 12.31 11.61 2.19
CA SER A 112 12.29 10.47 3.11
C SER A 112 11.05 9.58 2.97
N SER A 113 9.96 10.04 2.33
CA SER A 113 8.70 9.30 2.26
C SER A 113 8.44 8.65 0.90
N HIS A 114 9.22 8.96 -0.14
CA HIS A 114 8.92 8.49 -1.49
C HIS A 114 9.56 7.13 -1.79
N TRP A 115 8.77 6.24 -2.37
CA TRP A 115 9.14 4.90 -2.80
C TRP A 115 8.66 4.66 -4.24
N LEU A 116 9.29 3.71 -4.93
CA LEU A 116 8.80 3.14 -6.18
C LEU A 116 8.18 1.78 -5.90
N PHE A 117 6.91 1.63 -6.28
CA PHE A 117 6.20 0.36 -6.27
C PHE A 117 6.18 -0.23 -7.68
N MET A 118 6.58 -1.50 -7.81
CA MET A 118 6.66 -2.19 -9.09
C MET A 118 6.45 -3.69 -8.94
N LYS A 119 5.86 -4.31 -9.98
CA LYS A 119 5.80 -5.77 -10.13
C LYS A 119 7.11 -6.29 -10.70
N ILE A 120 7.64 -7.35 -10.10
CA ILE A 120 8.91 -7.98 -10.48
C ILE A 120 8.66 -9.23 -11.33
N GLU A 121 7.74 -10.10 -10.87
CA GLU A 121 7.36 -11.37 -11.49
C GLU A 121 5.85 -11.58 -11.30
#